data_AF-A0A3D8LIV5-F1
#
_entry.id   AF-A0A3D8LIV5-F1
#
_cell.length_a   1.000
_cell.length_b   1.000
_cell.length_c   1.000
_cell.angle_alpha   90.00
_cell.angle_beta   90.00
_cell.angle_gamma   90.00
#
_symmetry.space_group_name_H-M   'P 1'
#
loop_
_entity.id
_entity.type
_entity.pdbx_description
1 polymer ?
#
loop_
_entity_poly.entity_id
_entity_poly.type
_entity_poly.pdbx_seq_one_letter_code
_entity_poly.pdbx_strand_id
1 'polypeptide(L)' 'MAESFFKRLKTEMVYHHKFATIAEARLAVFEYIEIFYNRKRRHSALGFLTPCQYEDLLYNQAVAA' A
#
# COMPACT_ATOMS: atom_id res chain seq x y z
N MET A 1 -9.58 7.99 -2.60
CA MET A 1 -8.44 7.20 -2.08
C MET A 1 -7.41 6.84 -3.14
N ALA A 2 -7.78 6.60 -4.41
CA ALA A 2 -6.80 6.33 -5.47
C ALA A 2 -5.83 7.50 -5.75
N GLU A 3 -6.31 8.75 -5.71
CA GLU A 3 -5.46 9.94 -5.92
C GLU A 3 -4.35 10.08 -4.86
N SER A 4 -4.60 9.68 -3.60
CA SER A 4 -3.58 9.72 -2.56
C SER A 4 -2.56 8.59 -2.70
N PHE A 5 -2.95 7.41 -3.19
CA PHE A 5 -2.03 6.29 -3.45
C PHE A 5 -0.98 6.67 -4.51
N PHE A 6 -1.40 7.06 -5.71
CA PHE A 6 -0.45 7.31 -6.81
C PHE A 6 0.49 8.49 -6.52
N LYS A 7 0.00 9.50 -5.78
CA LYS A 7 0.87 10.57 -5.29
C LYS A 7 1.98 10.00 -4.41
N ARG A 8 1.62 9.16 -3.42
CA ARG A 8 2.56 8.56 -2.46
C ARG A 8 3.56 7.62 -3.11
N LEU A 9 3.09 6.73 -3.97
CA LEU A 9 3.93 5.83 -4.76
C LEU A 9 5.01 6.62 -5.52
N LYS A 10 4.60 7.71 -6.18
CA LYS A 10 5.53 8.56 -6.92
C LYS A 10 6.53 9.27 -6.00
N THR A 11 6.05 9.94 -4.96
CA THR A 11 6.89 10.78 -4.10
C THR A 11 7.80 10.00 -3.17
N GLU A 12 7.51 8.73 -2.87
CA GLU A 12 8.26 7.97 -1.87
C GLU A 12 9.12 6.87 -2.49
N MET A 13 8.79 6.43 -3.70
CA MET A 13 9.53 5.38 -4.38
C MET A 13 9.96 5.83 -5.78
N VAL A 14 9.02 6.13 -6.69
CA VAL A 14 9.36 6.33 -8.12
C VAL A 14 10.37 7.46 -8.32
N TYR A 15 10.23 8.59 -7.62
CA TYR A 15 11.16 9.72 -7.78
C TYR A 15 12.51 9.52 -7.08
N HIS A 16 12.61 8.54 -6.18
CA HIS A 16 13.84 8.24 -5.43
C HIS A 16 14.61 7.05 -6.01
N HIS A 17 14.04 6.34 -6.98
CA HIS A 17 14.65 5.17 -7.61
C HIS A 17 14.88 5.40 -9.10
N LYS A 18 16.02 4.91 -9.60
CA LYS A 18 16.29 4.76 -11.03
C LYS A 18 16.31 3.28 -11.35
N PHE A 19 15.41 2.83 -12.21
CA PHE A 19 15.33 1.43 -12.62
C PHE A 19 16.09 1.25 -13.94
N ALA A 20 16.93 0.22 -14.01
CA ALA A 20 17.64 -0.14 -15.23
C ALA A 20 16.73 -0.88 -16.22
N THR A 21 15.71 -1.58 -15.71
CA THR A 21 14.77 -2.35 -16.54
C THR A 21 13.32 -2.21 -16.05
N ILE A 22 12.36 -2.50 -16.95
CA ILE A 22 10.94 -2.56 -16.58
C ILE A 22 10.68 -3.69 -15.58
N ALA A 23 11.41 -4.81 -15.68
CA ALA A 23 11.26 -5.94 -14.75
C ALA A 23 11.59 -5.52 -13.31
N GLU A 24 12.69 -4.77 -13.14
CA GLU A 24 13.08 -4.20 -11.85
C GLU A 24 12.03 -3.22 -11.31
N ALA A 25 11.54 -2.31 -12.16
CA ALA A 25 10.48 -1.38 -11.77
C ALA A 25 9.20 -2.10 -11.32
N ARG A 26 8.81 -3.18 -12.01
CA ARG A 26 7.64 -3.99 -11.65
C ARG A 26 7.82 -4.67 -10.29
N LEU A 27 9.00 -5.22 -10.02
CA LEU A 27 9.30 -5.86 -8.74
C LEU A 27 9.25 -4.83 -7.60
N ALA A 28 9.88 -3.66 -7.78
CA ALA A 28 9.88 -2.60 -6.77
C ALA A 28 8.46 -2.08 -6.48
N VAL A 29 7.64 -1.88 -7.51
CA VAL A 29 6.22 -1.50 -7.34
C VAL A 29 5.45 -2.59 -6.59
N PHE A 30 5.67 -3.87 -6.92
CA PHE A 30 5.03 -4.99 -6.23
C PHE A 30 5.41 -5.02 -4.75
N GLU A 31 6.70 -4.95 -4.42
CA GLU A 31 7.17 -4.93 -3.02
C GLU A 31 6.62 -3.72 -2.26
N TYR A 32 6.61 -2.54 -2.88
CA TYR A 32 6.06 -1.34 -2.27
C TYR A 32 4.58 -1.51 -1.93
N ILE A 33 3.78 -2.11 -2.82
CA ILE A 33 2.35 -2.33 -2.57
C ILE A 33 2.17 -3.39 -1.49
N GLU A 34 2.73 -4.59 -1.71
CA GLU A 34 2.42 -5.76 -0.90
C GLU A 34 3.07 -5.73 0.49
N ILE A 35 4.30 -5.26 0.58
CA ILE A 35 5.08 -5.35 1.82
C ILE A 35 4.96 -4.04 2.60
N PHE A 36 5.02 -2.90 1.93
CA PHE A 36 5.03 -1.61 2.61
C PHE A 36 3.63 -0.99 2.73
N TYR A 37 2.94 -0.74 1.62
CA TYR A 37 1.68 -0.02 1.61
C TYR A 37 0.56 -0.80 2.32
N ASN A 38 0.33 -2.06 1.92
CA ASN A 38 -0.78 -2.86 2.43
C ASN A 38 -0.55 -3.35 3.87
N ARG A 39 0.70 -3.66 4.24
CA ARG A 39 1.02 -4.33 5.52
C ARG A 39 1.69 -3.47 6.58
N LYS A 40 2.30 -2.34 6.22
CA LYS A 40 3.09 -1.51 7.17
C LYS A 40 2.61 -0.07 7.28
N ARG A 41 2.13 0.53 6.20
CA ARG A 41 1.67 1.91 6.22
C ARG A 41 0.33 2.02 6.94
N ARG A 42 0.30 2.87 7.97
CA ARG A 42 -0.93 3.25 8.67
C ARG A 42 -1.59 4.45 7.99
N HIS A 43 -2.91 4.42 7.89
CA HIS A 43 -3.70 5.48 7.28
C HIS A 43 -4.61 6.13 8.32
N SER A 44 -4.53 7.46 8.48
CA SER A 44 -5.39 8.20 9.41
C SER A 44 -6.88 8.02 9.08
N ALA A 45 -7.22 7.93 7.78
CA ALA A 45 -8.58 7.64 7.32
C ALA A 45 -9.09 6.24 7.71
N LEU A 46 -8.20 5.29 8.03
CA LEU A 46 -8.53 3.95 8.49
C LEU A 46 -8.37 3.81 10.02
N GLY A 47 -8.44 4.91 10.77
CA GLY A 47 -8.22 4.88 12.22
C GLY A 47 -6.79 4.50 12.61
N PHE A 48 -5.81 4.87 11.78
CA PHE A 48 -4.40 4.48 11.92
C PHE A 48 -4.15 2.96 11.80
N LEU A 49 -5.04 2.23 11.12
CA LEU A 49 -4.79 0.86 10.70
C LEU A 49 -4.07 0.81 9.34
N THR A 50 -3.42 -0.32 9.07
CA THR A 50 -2.95 -0.67 7.73
C THR A 50 -4.13 -1.16 6.87
N PRO A 51 -4.02 -1.12 5.53
CA PRO A 51 -5.05 -1.68 4.65
C PRO A 51 -5.41 -3.13 4.98
N CYS A 52 -4.43 -4.02 5.16
CA CYS A 52 -4.69 -5.41 5.55
C CYS A 52 -5.41 -5.53 6.89
N GLN A 53 -4.97 -4.79 7.92
CA GLN A 53 -5.65 -4.81 9.22
C GLN A 53 -7.08 -4.31 9.15
N TYR A 54 -7.34 -3.32 8.30
CA TYR A 54 -8.68 -2.80 8.09
C TYR A 54 -9.57 -3.82 7.36
N GLU A 55 -9.05 -4.49 6.34
CA GLU A 55 -9.74 -5.60 5.67
C GLU A 55 -10.05 -6.76 6.62
N ASP A 56 -9.08 -7.16 7.46
CA ASP A 56 -9.28 -8.21 8.48
C ASP A 56 -10.39 -7.82 9.47
N LEU A 57 -10.42 -6.56 9.91
CA LEU A 57 -11.47 -6.05 10.79
C LEU A 57 -12.85 -6.14 10.13
N LEU A 58 -12.96 -5.70 8.86
CA LEU A 58 -14.21 -5.77 8.11
C LEU A 58 -14.68 -7.20 7.89
N TYR A 59 -13.75 -8.11 7.55
CA TYR A 59 -14.05 -9.52 7.37
C TYR A 59 -14.58 -10.14 8.66
N ASN A 60 -13.91 -9.91 9.78
CA ASN A 60 -14.33 -10.44 11.09
C ASN A 60 -15.69 -9.90 11.53
N GLN A 61 -16.01 -8.64 11.22
CA GLN A 61 -17.34 -8.07 11.46
C GLN A 61 -18.42 -8.73 10.60
N ALA A 62 -18.12 -9.00 9.33
CA ALA A 62 -19.06 -9.64 8.41
C ALA A 62 -19.34 -11.11 8.77
N VAL A 63 -18.35 -11.85 9.28
CA VAL A 63 -18.51 -13.25 9.69
C VAL A 63 -19.22 -13.39 11.05
N ALA A 64 -19.14 -12.36 11.90
CA ALA A 64 -19.76 -12.37 13.22
C ALA A 64 -21.23 -11.87 13.23
N ALA A 65 -21.75 -11.41 12.09
CA ALA A 65 -23.13 -10.93 11.90
C ALA A 65 -24.02 -12.02 11.29
#